data_AF-E3NHF3-F1
#
_entry.id   AF-E3NHF3-F1
#
_cell.length_a   1.000
_cell.length_b   1.000
_cell.length_c   1.000
_cell.angle_alpha   90.00
_cell.angle_beta   90.00
_cell.angle_gamma   90.00
#
_symmetry.space_group_name_H-M   'P 1'
#
loop_
_entity.id
_entity.type
_entity.pdbx_description
1 polymer ?
#
loop_
_entity_poly.entity_id
_entity_poly.type
_entity_poly.pdbx_seq_one_letter_code
_entity_poly.pdbx_strand_id
1 'polypeptide(L)'
;MLQKMQVGEYELTVTDVTLIVVMLVALKRVLTWLMAGKVTEPKKYEVSPLKEQDMTMEEVQRMRQEEKRRLVVVKQKIYDLSGSQELYDHNRDVFEAKNGCGDEWEAICERKYPFVGKLVEN
;
A
#
# COMPACT_ATOMS: atom_id res chain seq x y z
N MET A 1 19.14 -6.03 -60.51
CA MET A 1 18.32 -7.17 -60.04
C MET A 1 17.57 -6.72 -58.80
N LEU A 2 16.29 -6.38 -58.95
CA LEU A 2 15.41 -6.06 -57.82
C LEU A 2 14.70 -7.36 -57.43
N GLN A 3 15.08 -7.90 -56.27
CA GLN A 3 14.47 -9.08 -55.68
C GLN A 3 13.01 -8.74 -55.36
N LYS A 4 12.07 -9.30 -56.14
CA LYS A 4 10.64 -9.14 -55.91
C LYS A 4 10.31 -9.74 -54.54
N MET A 5 9.98 -8.88 -53.59
CA MET A 5 9.35 -9.29 -52.34
C MET A 5 7.93 -9.77 -52.68
N GLN A 6 7.76 -11.08 -52.86
CA GLN A 6 6.45 -11.71 -52.98
C GLN A 6 5.81 -11.70 -51.60
N VAL A 7 5.04 -10.65 -51.31
CA VAL A 7 4.03 -10.71 -50.24
C VAL A 7 2.90 -11.55 -50.82
N GLY A 8 2.91 -12.85 -50.52
CA GLY A 8 1.78 -13.72 -50.83
C GLY A 8 0.54 -13.20 -50.11
N GLU A 9 -0.59 -13.13 -50.82
CA GLU A 9 -1.90 -12.82 -50.25
C GLU A 9 -2.24 -13.92 -49.23
N TYR A 10 -1.92 -13.67 -47.96
CA TYR A 10 -2.24 -14.60 -46.88
C TYR A 10 -3.72 -14.43 -46.56
N GLU A 11 -4.56 -15.33 -47.09
CA GLU A 11 -5.96 -15.40 -46.66
C GLU A 11 -5.98 -15.83 -45.20
N LEU A 12 -6.46 -14.93 -44.33
CA LEU A 12 -6.52 -15.16 -42.90
C LEU A 12 -7.51 -16.31 -42.63
N THR A 13 -7.00 -17.52 -42.42
CA THR A 13 -7.86 -18.68 -42.18
C THR A 13 -8.34 -18.68 -40.73
N VAL A 14 -9.46 -19.37 -40.47
CA VAL A 14 -9.98 -19.55 -39.09
C VAL A 14 -8.92 -20.15 -38.16
N THR A 15 -8.04 -20.99 -38.70
CA THR A 15 -6.91 -21.59 -37.99
C THR A 15 -5.91 -20.53 -37.52
N ASP A 16 -5.61 -19.54 -38.36
CA ASP A 16 -4.67 -18.45 -38.04
C ASP A 16 -5.22 -17.56 -36.93
N VAL A 17 -6.52 -17.22 -37.02
CA VAL A 17 -7.20 -16.44 -35.98
C VAL A 17 -7.15 -17.19 -34.64
N THR A 18 -7.41 -18.49 -34.67
CA THR A 18 -7.37 -19.33 -33.47
C THR A 18 -5.98 -19.36 -32.86
N LEU A 19 -4.94 -19.49 -33.68
CA LEU A 19 -3.54 -19.54 -33.24
C LEU A 19 -3.11 -18.20 -32.63
N ILE A 20 -3.50 -17.08 -33.22
CA ILE A 20 -3.25 -15.73 -32.68
C ILE A 20 -3.93 -15.56 -31.32
N VAL A 21 -5.20 -15.96 -31.18
CA VAL A 21 -5.93 -15.83 -29.90
C VAL A 21 -5.26 -16.67 -28.80
N VAL A 22 -4.87 -17.91 -29.10
CA VAL A 22 -4.16 -18.77 -28.14
C VAL A 22 -2.82 -18.13 -27.73
N MET A 23 -2.08 -17.56 -28.69
CA MET A 23 -0.82 -16.87 -28.44
C MET A 23 -1.02 -15.64 -27.55
N LEU A 24 -2.07 -14.84 -27.78
CA LEU A 24 -2.41 -13.68 -26.96
C LEU A 24 -2.80 -14.07 -25.52
N VAL A 25 -3.54 -15.16 -25.34
CA VAL A 25 -3.90 -15.67 -24.01
C VAL A 25 -2.67 -16.16 -23.26
N ALA A 26 -1.77 -16.89 -23.93
CA ALA A 26 -0.51 -17.34 -23.36
C ALA A 26 0.38 -16.15 -22.97
N LEU A 27 0.51 -15.15 -23.85
CA LEU A 27 1.27 -13.93 -23.59
C LEU A 27 0.70 -13.14 -22.40
N LYS A 28 -0.63 -12.98 -22.34
CA LYS A 28 -1.33 -12.35 -21.21
C LYS A 28 -1.02 -13.09 -19.90
N ARG A 29 -1.06 -14.42 -19.92
CA ARG A 29 -0.79 -15.25 -18.73
C ARG A 29 0.66 -15.10 -18.25
N VAL A 30 1.63 -15.10 -19.16
CA VAL A 30 3.05 -14.88 -18.85
C VAL A 30 3.29 -13.47 -18.32
N LEU A 31 2.74 -12.43 -18.95
CA LEU A 31 2.84 -11.05 -18.49
C LEU A 31 2.23 -10.87 -17.09
N THR A 32 1.06 -11.49 -16.84
CA THR A 32 0.41 -11.44 -15.52
C THR A 32 1.29 -12.11 -14.47
N TRP A 33 1.89 -13.25 -14.77
CA TRP A 33 2.76 -13.97 -13.83
C TRP A 33 4.06 -13.20 -13.54
N LEU A 34 4.66 -12.62 -14.57
CA LEU A 34 5.89 -11.82 -14.48
C LEU A 34 5.65 -10.51 -13.70
N MET A 35 4.45 -9.93 -13.79
CA MET A 35 4.03 -8.76 -13.02
C MET A 35 3.59 -9.11 -11.59
N ALA A 36 3.03 -10.31 -11.36
CA ALA A 36 2.61 -10.77 -10.04
C ALA A 36 3.79 -10.92 -9.06
N GLY A 37 4.97 -11.28 -9.55
CA GLY A 37 6.20 -11.38 -8.74
C GLY A 37 6.73 -10.04 -8.20
N LYS A 38 6.19 -8.89 -8.64
CA LYS A 38 6.55 -7.55 -8.13
C LYS A 38 5.60 -7.01 -7.07
N VAL A 39 4.55 -7.74 -6.73
CA VAL A 39 3.76 -7.42 -5.52
C VAL A 39 4.51 -8.03 -4.35
N THR A 40 5.61 -7.39 -3.95
CA THR A 40 6.16 -7.56 -2.62
C THR A 40 5.01 -7.28 -1.66
N GLU A 41 4.46 -8.32 -1.02
CA GLU A 41 3.60 -8.14 0.13
C GLU A 41 4.31 -7.14 1.05
N PRO A 42 3.63 -6.06 1.50
CA PRO A 42 4.29 -5.09 2.35
C PRO A 42 4.84 -5.86 3.53
N LYS A 43 6.17 -5.80 3.73
CA LYS A 43 6.83 -6.39 4.91
C LYS A 43 6.08 -5.86 6.12
N LYS A 44 5.19 -6.68 6.68
CA LYS A 44 4.54 -6.38 7.95
C LYS A 44 5.64 -6.47 8.98
N TYR A 45 6.14 -5.33 9.41
CA TYR A 45 7.05 -5.30 10.54
C TYR A 45 6.26 -5.82 11.74
N GLU A 46 6.65 -6.97 12.26
CA GLU A 46 6.09 -7.56 13.48
C GLU A 46 6.55 -6.72 14.68
N VAL A 47 5.91 -5.57 14.86
CA VAL A 47 6.01 -4.79 16.09
C VAL A 47 4.97 -5.36 17.03
N SER A 48 5.37 -5.73 18.25
CA SER A 48 4.42 -6.14 19.28
C SER A 48 3.35 -5.04 19.40
N PRO A 49 2.06 -5.36 19.18
CA PRO A 49 1.01 -4.38 19.27
C PRO A 49 0.98 -3.79 20.67
N LEU A 50 0.82 -2.47 20.74
CA LEU A 50 0.60 -1.78 22.00
C LEU A 50 -0.68 -2.32 22.64
N LYS A 51 -0.70 -2.37 23.98
CA LYS A 51 -1.95 -2.61 24.69
C LYS A 51 -2.91 -1.45 24.43
N GLU A 52 -4.19 -1.77 24.30
CA GLU A 52 -5.20 -0.74 24.15
C GLU A 52 -5.30 0.09 25.44
N GLN A 53 -5.03 1.39 25.33
CA GLN A 53 -5.09 2.36 26.41
C GLN A 53 -5.42 3.75 25.85
N ASP A 54 -6.34 4.44 26.52
CA ASP A 54 -6.60 5.85 26.24
C ASP A 54 -5.42 6.69 26.77
N MET A 55 -5.03 7.72 26.01
CA MET A 55 -3.83 8.52 26.30
C MET A 55 -4.05 9.99 26.06
N THR A 56 -3.34 10.85 26.80
CA THR A 56 -3.31 12.29 26.53
C THR A 56 -2.35 12.61 25.39
N MET A 57 -2.43 13.82 24.84
CA MET A 57 -1.50 14.24 23.78
C MET A 57 -0.04 14.28 24.28
N GLU A 58 0.18 14.61 25.54
CA GLU A 58 1.51 14.61 26.17
C GLU A 58 2.09 13.20 26.22
N GLU A 59 1.27 12.21 26.57
CA GLU A 59 1.69 10.81 26.60
C GLU A 59 1.98 10.27 25.19
N VAL A 60 1.16 10.62 24.21
CA VAL A 60 1.41 10.30 22.80
C VAL A 60 2.76 10.88 22.36
N GLN A 61 3.06 12.13 22.72
CA GLN A 61 4.35 12.76 22.40
C GLN A 61 5.52 12.10 23.13
N ARG A 62 5.35 11.73 24.40
CA ARG A 62 6.35 10.98 25.16
C ARG A 62 6.69 9.65 24.46
N MET A 63 5.68 8.89 24.06
CA MET A 63 5.88 7.61 23.36
C MET A 63 6.52 7.78 21.98
N ARG A 64 6.23 8.88 21.27
CA ARG A 64 6.89 9.22 20.00
C ARG A 64 8.38 9.51 20.19
N GLN A 65 8.75 10.22 21.26
CA GLN A 65 10.13 10.68 21.48
C GLN A 65 11.00 9.64 22.21
N GLU A 66 10.50 9.07 23.31
CA GLU A 66 11.26 8.17 24.19
C GLU A 66 11.25 6.74 23.65
N GLU A 67 10.06 6.19 23.42
CA GLU A 67 9.87 4.81 22.95
C GLU A 67 9.96 4.69 21.42
N LYS A 68 10.12 5.82 20.72
CA LYS A 68 10.18 5.92 19.26
C LYS A 68 8.97 5.28 18.55
N ARG A 69 7.81 5.19 19.23
CA ARG A 69 6.57 4.68 18.63
C ARG A 69 6.05 5.66 17.58
N ARG A 70 5.38 5.14 16.56
CA ARG A 70 4.84 5.95 15.46
C ARG A 70 3.33 6.05 15.61
N LEU A 71 2.90 6.79 16.63
CA LEU A 71 1.49 6.94 16.96
C LEU A 71 0.87 8.06 16.13
N VAL A 72 -0.31 7.83 15.57
CA VAL A 72 -1.07 8.82 14.78
C VAL A 72 -2.43 9.04 15.42
N VAL A 73 -2.84 10.31 15.50
CA VAL A 73 -4.13 10.71 16.06
C VAL A 73 -5.05 11.17 14.93
N VAL A 74 -6.23 10.54 14.81
CA VAL A 74 -7.26 10.87 13.81
C VAL A 74 -8.61 10.94 14.49
N LYS A 75 -9.30 12.10 14.44
CA LYS A 75 -10.63 12.29 15.07
C LYS A 75 -10.74 11.70 16.50
N GLN A 76 -9.75 11.98 17.35
CA GLN A 76 -9.63 11.45 18.72
C GLN A 76 -9.32 9.95 18.86
N LYS A 77 -9.04 9.22 17.79
CA LYS A 77 -8.55 7.84 17.83
C LYS A 77 -7.03 7.81 17.63
N ILE A 78 -6.35 6.93 18.35
CA ILE A 78 -4.90 6.73 18.29
C ILE A 78 -4.63 5.40 17.58
N TYR A 79 -3.76 5.43 16.58
CA TYR A 79 -3.34 4.27 15.81
C TYR A 79 -1.83 4.10 15.81
N ASP A 80 -1.38 2.85 15.75
CA ASP A 80 0.04 2.52 15.72
C ASP A 80 0.56 2.24 14.31
N LEU A 81 1.35 3.18 13.78
CA LEU A 81 2.02 3.07 12.49
C LEU A 81 3.48 2.58 12.65
N SER A 82 3.89 2.04 13.79
CA SER A 82 5.24 1.49 13.96
C SER A 82 5.55 0.36 12.97
N GLY A 83 4.52 -0.31 12.46
CA GLY A 83 4.62 -1.29 11.37
C GLY A 83 4.85 -0.69 9.98
N SER A 84 4.79 0.64 9.83
CA SER A 84 4.93 1.38 8.56
C SER A 84 5.76 2.65 8.77
N GLN A 85 6.98 2.47 9.29
CA GLN A 85 7.87 3.57 9.68
C GLN A 85 8.18 4.53 8.53
N GLU A 86 8.42 4.01 7.32
CA GLU A 86 8.67 4.86 6.14
C GLU A 86 7.49 5.78 5.84
N LEU A 87 6.26 5.27 5.87
CA LEU A 87 5.06 6.09 5.65
C LEU A 87 4.96 7.19 6.71
N TYR A 88 5.18 6.83 7.97
CA TYR A 88 5.15 7.80 9.06
C TYR A 88 6.22 8.88 8.89
N ASP A 89 7.47 8.49 8.64
CA ASP A 89 8.59 9.42 8.58
C ASP A 89 8.51 10.36 7.37
N HIS A 90 7.96 9.90 6.23
CA HIS A 90 7.73 10.75 5.05
C HIS A 90 6.58 11.75 5.23
N ASN A 91 5.63 11.49 6.13
CA ASN A 91 4.43 12.32 6.33
C ASN A 91 4.34 12.81 7.79
N ARG A 92 5.50 12.96 8.45
CA ARG A 92 5.57 13.25 9.89
C ARG A 92 4.89 14.57 10.24
N ASP A 93 5.07 15.58 9.40
CA ASP A 93 4.43 16.89 9.50
C ASP A 93 2.89 16.79 9.51
N VAL A 94 2.33 15.87 8.72
CA VAL A 94 0.89 15.60 8.68
C VAL A 94 0.44 14.83 9.94
N PHE A 95 1.19 13.81 10.34
CA PHE A 95 0.81 12.93 11.46
C PHE A 95 1.04 13.52 12.86
N GLU A 96 1.98 14.45 12.97
CA GLU A 96 2.31 15.18 14.20
C GLU A 96 1.73 16.60 14.22
N ALA A 97 0.86 16.93 13.26
CA ALA A 97 0.14 18.20 13.24
C ALA A 97 -0.67 18.41 14.53
N LYS A 98 -0.76 19.68 14.97
CA LYS A 98 -1.39 20.05 16.25
C LYS A 98 -2.85 19.57 16.38
N ASN A 99 -3.57 19.47 15.28
CA ASN A 99 -4.98 19.07 15.24
C ASN A 99 -5.17 17.58 14.90
N GLY A 100 -4.11 16.77 14.92
CA GLY A 100 -4.11 15.42 14.38
C GLY A 100 -4.00 15.41 12.85
N CYS A 101 -3.94 14.21 12.26
CA CYS A 101 -3.95 14.10 10.81
C CYS A 101 -5.37 14.25 10.24
N GLY A 102 -5.47 14.64 8.98
CA GLY A 102 -6.75 14.94 8.33
C GLY A 102 -7.71 13.75 8.30
N ASP A 103 -9.00 14.07 8.17
CA ASP A 103 -10.12 13.12 8.17
C ASP A 103 -9.99 12.03 7.10
N GLU A 104 -9.28 12.32 6.01
CA GLU A 104 -8.99 11.37 4.94
C GLU A 104 -8.24 10.12 5.41
N TRP A 105 -7.51 10.22 6.52
CA TRP A 105 -6.75 9.11 7.09
C TRP A 105 -7.59 8.18 7.96
N GLU A 106 -8.79 8.58 8.39
CA GLU A 106 -9.60 7.79 9.34
C GLU A 106 -9.86 6.38 8.80
N ALA A 107 -10.41 6.28 7.59
CA ALA A 107 -10.74 5.01 6.97
C ALA A 107 -9.49 4.16 6.64
N ILE A 108 -8.35 4.82 6.39
CA ILE A 108 -7.09 4.13 6.11
C ILE A 108 -6.56 3.52 7.40
N CYS A 109 -6.53 4.31 8.48
CA CYS A 109 -6.03 3.90 9.77
C CYS A 109 -6.86 2.79 10.40
N GLU A 110 -8.19 2.93 10.40
CA GLU A 110 -9.11 1.93 10.96
C GLU A 110 -8.99 0.56 10.28
N ARG A 111 -8.70 0.55 8.97
CA ARG A 111 -8.57 -0.70 8.20
C ARG A 111 -7.19 -1.35 8.31
N LYS A 112 -6.13 -0.56 8.40
CA LYS A 112 -4.75 -1.04 8.18
C LYS A 112 -3.87 -1.05 9.42
N TYR A 113 -4.17 -0.21 10.41
CA TYR A 113 -3.29 -0.01 11.55
C TYR A 113 -3.97 -0.41 12.86
N PRO A 114 -3.24 -1.02 13.80
CA PRO A 114 -3.77 -1.34 15.11
C PRO A 114 -4.32 -0.11 15.81
N PHE A 115 -5.54 -0.21 16.30
CA PHE A 115 -6.12 0.76 17.22
C PHE A 115 -5.40 0.65 18.57
N VAL A 116 -5.03 1.79 19.14
CA VAL A 116 -4.35 1.86 20.43
C VAL A 116 -5.29 2.40 21.51
N GLY A 117 -6.19 3.32 21.18
CA GLY A 117 -7.07 3.93 22.18
C GLY A 117 -7.59 5.27 21.72
N LYS A 118 -8.28 5.97 22.60
CA LYS A 118 -8.76 7.32 22.35
C LYS A 118 -7.81 8.37 22.93
N LEU A 119 -7.77 9.52 22.26
CA LEU A 119 -7.17 10.71 22.81
C LEU A 119 -8.11 11.26 23.88
N VAL A 120 -7.63 11.34 25.11
CA VAL A 120 -8.32 12.02 26.20
C VAL A 120 -7.84 13.47 26.29
N GLU A 121 -8.79 14.39 26.35
CA GLU A 121 -8.51 15.78 26.70
C GLU A 121 -8.26 15.85 28.21
N ASN A 122 -7.13 16.43 28.60
CA ASN A 122 -6.83 16.79 30.00
C ASN A 122 -7.64 18.01 30.44
#